data_AF-U2UTH4-F1
#
_entry.id   AF-U2UTH4-F1
#
_cell.length_a   1.000
_cell.length_b   1.000
_cell.length_c   1.000
_cell.angle_alpha   90.00
_cell.angle_beta   90.00
_cell.angle_gamma   90.00
#
_symmetry.space_group_name_H-M   'P 1'
#
loop_
_entity.id
_entity.type
_entity.pdbx_description
1 polymer ?
#
loop_
_entity_poly.entity_id
_entity_poly.type
_entity_poly.pdbx_seq_one_letter_code
_entity_poly.pdbx_strand_id
1 'polypeptide(L)'
;MLATAIGDALGWPNEPQSKNQIKRQKVKNFFIEWTRRCKEPCWHNEEILPGEYSDDTQMTLSVARSIIAGDWERFFAEKELPFWLRYERGGGGSLLKAARSISNKKVLLWRSDFTKGYFNAGGNGAAMRILPHVIAGANKADVSALMVDVIKDTIITHGHPRAFLGATCYAYALNYLLRKDTMLEYGELVSAVIDGQQSWSTYPKSGDFGDWLNVVNQYSGFNYIEEWENVRTHMLRQLEFIRASLNKGLMLDDFKMLTELGCFSSVRGAGDVTVLASLYLASKYAANPVLGIRIPAFSFNADTDTIASITGGLLGMLCGTNWIPAEWRVVQDFDCLIRMTELLLSDDKKAATRAEMSNHKGQENGWRSSPIGKIRFLDLREYSVKCGTILIERWQTDLGQTIYMKKFQPLETRTLLNRGSENKCLNMRSGNMVSKIKQQSTLKQIAEIDFLQKSREVKNHERQFTLKASTIKELLDKPEFKGNITVGKTFKIIQAFIENDETIIDIAKRFDVNEKMVELLKMCIK
;
A
#
# COMPACT_ATOMS: atom_id res chain seq x y z
N MET A 1 7.73 19.02 -1.04
CA MET A 1 6.58 18.30 -1.64
C MET A 1 6.84 17.89 -3.09
N LEU A 2 7.37 18.77 -3.97
CA LEU A 2 7.66 18.42 -5.36
C LEU A 2 8.53 17.15 -5.54
N ALA A 3 9.68 17.11 -4.88
CA ALA A 3 10.60 15.97 -5.00
C ALA A 3 10.00 14.65 -4.46
N THR A 4 9.11 14.72 -3.47
CA THR A 4 8.31 13.58 -3.00
C THR A 4 7.41 13.04 -4.11
N ALA A 5 6.64 13.91 -4.75
CA ALA A 5 5.75 13.52 -5.85
C ALA A 5 6.49 12.99 -7.07
N ILE A 6 7.67 13.55 -7.37
CA ILE A 6 8.54 13.06 -8.45
C ILE A 6 9.05 11.65 -8.13
N GLY A 7 9.49 11.41 -6.90
CA GLY A 7 9.94 10.10 -6.45
C GLY A 7 8.85 9.04 -6.55
N ASP A 8 7.67 9.36 -6.03
CA ASP A 8 6.45 8.56 -6.17
C ASP A 8 6.17 8.25 -7.65
N ALA A 9 5.94 9.26 -8.50
CA ALA A 9 5.57 9.06 -9.89
C ALA A 9 6.63 8.30 -10.74
N LEU A 10 7.92 8.44 -10.42
CA LEU A 10 8.99 7.65 -11.06
C LEU A 10 9.03 6.20 -10.55
N GLY A 11 8.82 5.99 -9.24
CA GLY A 11 8.93 4.70 -8.60
C GLY A 11 7.70 3.82 -8.77
N TRP A 12 6.51 4.40 -8.84
CA TRP A 12 5.23 3.69 -8.88
C TRP A 12 5.11 2.66 -10.01
N PRO A 13 5.48 2.95 -11.28
CA PRO A 13 5.40 1.93 -12.34
C PRO A 13 6.32 0.71 -12.11
N ASN A 14 7.33 0.82 -11.25
CA ASN A 14 8.33 -0.21 -10.98
C ASN A 14 8.04 -1.02 -9.72
N GLU A 15 7.05 -0.61 -8.92
CA GLU A 15 6.66 -1.25 -7.68
C GLU A 15 6.00 -2.62 -7.98
N PRO A 16 6.27 -3.70 -7.20
CA PRO A 16 5.63 -4.98 -7.45
C PRO A 16 4.11 -4.96 -7.29
N GLN A 17 3.56 -4.07 -6.46
CA GLN A 17 2.14 -3.94 -6.19
C GLN A 17 1.43 -2.92 -7.11
N SER A 18 2.16 -2.23 -7.98
CA SER A 18 1.65 -1.29 -8.99
C SER A 18 0.59 -1.88 -9.92
N LYS A 19 0.58 -3.22 -10.08
CA LYS A 19 -0.24 -3.97 -11.05
C LYS A 19 0.04 -3.56 -12.49
N ASN A 20 1.25 -3.06 -12.78
CA ASN A 20 1.72 -2.80 -14.13
C ASN A 20 1.61 -4.07 -15.00
N GLN A 21 1.18 -3.90 -16.24
CA GLN A 21 1.13 -4.99 -17.22
C GLN A 21 2.51 -5.42 -17.69
N ILE A 22 3.43 -4.46 -17.82
CA ILE A 22 4.80 -4.72 -18.24
C ILE A 22 5.68 -4.80 -17.01
N LYS A 23 6.33 -5.94 -16.80
CA LYS A 23 7.31 -6.12 -15.72
C LYS A 23 8.70 -5.70 -16.20
N ARG A 24 9.44 -4.97 -15.35
CA ARG A 24 10.86 -4.60 -15.55
C ARG A 24 11.08 -3.81 -16.85
N GLN A 25 10.50 -2.62 -16.93
CA GLN A 25 10.83 -1.72 -18.03
C GLN A 25 12.33 -1.36 -17.99
N LYS A 26 12.92 -1.07 -19.16
CA LYS A 26 14.29 -0.53 -19.19
C LYS A 26 14.36 0.73 -18.33
N VAL A 27 15.44 0.89 -17.57
CA VAL A 27 15.69 2.11 -16.80
C VAL A 27 15.63 3.31 -17.75
N LYS A 28 14.68 4.21 -17.51
CA LYS A 28 14.52 5.46 -18.25
C LYS A 28 14.74 6.63 -17.30
N ASN A 29 15.19 7.76 -17.83
CA ASN A 29 15.50 8.94 -17.00
C ASN A 29 14.28 9.85 -16.77
N PHE A 30 13.14 9.51 -17.35
CA PHE A 30 11.95 10.35 -17.42
C PHE A 30 10.69 9.52 -17.17
N PHE A 31 9.58 10.21 -16.88
CA PHE A 31 8.30 9.58 -16.64
C PHE A 31 7.79 8.81 -17.85
N ILE A 32 7.06 7.73 -17.59
CA ILE A 32 6.53 6.84 -18.62
C ILE A 32 5.02 6.74 -18.51
N GLU A 33 4.40 6.53 -19.65
CA GLU A 33 3.04 6.02 -19.71
C GLU A 33 3.06 4.50 -19.46
N TRP A 34 2.06 4.01 -18.74
CA TRP A 34 1.91 2.58 -18.48
C TRP A 34 0.46 2.22 -18.16
N THR A 35 0.18 0.92 -18.22
CA THR A 35 -1.18 0.39 -18.03
C THR A 35 -1.29 -0.35 -16.70
N ARG A 36 -2.20 0.11 -15.85
CA ARG A 36 -2.50 -0.45 -14.54
C ARG A 36 -3.71 -1.38 -14.60
N ARG A 37 -3.56 -2.61 -14.08
CA ARG A 37 -4.69 -3.54 -13.93
C ARG A 37 -5.51 -3.21 -12.69
N CYS A 38 -6.79 -2.92 -12.89
CA CYS A 38 -7.74 -2.58 -11.84
C CYS A 38 -8.80 -3.67 -11.67
N LYS A 39 -9.21 -3.93 -10.42
CA LYS A 39 -10.27 -4.91 -10.08
C LYS A 39 -11.64 -4.26 -9.88
N GLU A 40 -11.64 -3.05 -9.33
CA GLU A 40 -12.82 -2.28 -8.96
C GLU A 40 -12.98 -1.10 -9.92
N PRO A 41 -14.20 -0.70 -10.31
CA PRO A 41 -15.50 -1.34 -9.98
C PRO A 41 -15.74 -2.67 -10.72
N CYS A 42 -14.99 -2.92 -11.79
CA CYS A 42 -14.84 -4.22 -12.41
C CYS A 42 -13.47 -4.31 -13.08
N TRP A 43 -13.09 -5.48 -13.55
CA TRP A 43 -11.79 -5.68 -14.19
C TRP A 43 -11.61 -4.80 -15.43
N HIS A 44 -10.58 -3.94 -15.39
CA HIS A 44 -10.20 -3.06 -16.50
C HIS A 44 -8.72 -2.70 -16.45
N ASN A 45 -8.28 -2.11 -17.55
CA ASN A 45 -6.95 -1.57 -17.71
C ASN A 45 -7.07 -0.06 -17.74
N GLU A 46 -6.55 0.59 -16.70
CA GLU A 46 -6.45 2.05 -16.61
C GLU A 46 -5.11 2.48 -17.21
N GLU A 47 -5.14 3.50 -18.05
CA GLU A 47 -3.93 4.15 -18.55
C GLU A 47 -3.47 5.19 -17.53
N ILE A 48 -2.21 5.09 -17.12
CA ILE A 48 -1.55 6.03 -16.21
C ILE A 48 -0.57 6.86 -17.04
N LEU A 49 -0.78 8.17 -17.04
CA LEU A 49 0.00 9.09 -17.87
C LEU A 49 1.38 9.38 -17.25
N PRO A 50 2.36 9.83 -18.06
CA PRO A 50 3.66 10.23 -17.54
C PRO A 50 3.52 11.30 -16.45
N GLY A 51 4.10 11.04 -15.28
CA GLY A 51 4.14 11.97 -14.16
C GLY A 51 2.98 11.83 -13.17
N GLU A 52 2.01 10.94 -13.43
CA GLU A 52 0.94 10.63 -12.48
C GLU A 52 1.48 9.83 -11.28
N TYR A 53 1.02 10.20 -10.09
CA TYR A 53 1.52 9.70 -8.81
C TYR A 53 0.54 8.73 -8.13
N SER A 54 1.03 7.98 -7.13
CA SER A 54 0.32 6.94 -6.38
C SER A 54 -0.40 7.48 -5.12
N ASP A 55 -0.77 6.56 -4.21
CA ASP A 55 -1.34 6.90 -2.92
C ASP A 55 -0.41 7.71 -2.01
N ASP A 56 0.90 7.60 -2.20
CA ASP A 56 1.93 8.37 -1.48
C ASP A 56 1.67 9.88 -1.56
N THR A 57 1.59 10.40 -2.78
CA THR A 57 1.35 11.82 -3.02
C THR A 57 -0.11 12.19 -2.76
N GLN A 58 -1.06 11.30 -3.05
CA GLN A 58 -2.47 11.54 -2.72
C GLN A 58 -2.66 11.77 -1.22
N MET A 59 -2.04 10.94 -0.38
CA MET A 59 -2.11 11.05 1.08
C MET A 59 -1.31 12.24 1.61
N THR A 60 -0.15 12.53 1.02
CA THR A 60 0.61 13.75 1.33
C THR A 60 -0.24 15.00 1.10
N LEU A 61 -0.96 15.09 -0.03
CA LEU A 61 -1.84 16.21 -0.33
C LEU A 61 -3.09 16.25 0.57
N SER A 62 -3.65 15.10 0.94
CA SER A 62 -4.76 15.01 1.89
C SER A 62 -4.38 15.51 3.29
N VAL A 63 -3.21 15.13 3.81
CA VAL A 63 -2.70 15.65 5.08
C VAL A 63 -2.45 17.15 4.98
N ALA A 64 -1.82 17.61 3.89
CA ALA A 64 -1.57 19.04 3.67
C ALA A 64 -2.87 19.88 3.68
N ARG A 65 -3.93 19.42 2.98
CA ARG A 65 -5.23 20.10 2.99
C ARG A 65 -5.86 20.12 4.38
N SER A 66 -5.74 19.03 5.12
CA SER A 66 -6.25 18.94 6.49
C SER A 66 -5.60 19.96 7.41
N ILE A 67 -4.27 20.13 7.31
CA ILE A 67 -3.52 21.15 8.06
C ILE A 67 -3.95 22.57 7.65
N ILE A 68 -4.11 22.82 6.36
CA ILE A 68 -4.56 24.13 5.85
C ILE A 68 -5.99 24.46 6.35
N ALA A 69 -6.87 23.47 6.43
CA ALA A 69 -8.21 23.63 6.99
C ALA A 69 -8.19 23.94 8.51
N GLY A 70 -7.19 23.46 9.23
CA GLY A 70 -6.86 23.82 10.62
C GLY A 70 -7.03 22.66 11.62
N ASP A 71 -8.23 22.10 11.76
CA ASP A 71 -8.49 20.93 12.60
C ASP A 71 -8.05 19.65 11.85
N TRP A 72 -6.74 19.51 11.69
CA TRP A 72 -6.16 18.57 10.74
C TRP A 72 -6.50 17.12 11.07
N GLU A 73 -6.48 16.75 12.37
CA GLU A 73 -6.71 15.38 12.82
C GLU A 73 -8.11 14.93 12.44
N ARG A 74 -9.11 15.76 12.79
CA ARG A 74 -10.51 15.50 12.46
C ARG A 74 -10.77 15.59 10.97
N PHE A 75 -10.24 16.60 10.29
CA PHE A 75 -10.48 16.79 8.86
C PHE A 75 -9.89 15.63 8.05
N PHE A 76 -8.68 15.19 8.40
CA PHE A 76 -8.05 14.06 7.74
C PHE A 76 -8.87 12.77 7.97
N ALA A 77 -9.19 12.47 9.22
CA ALA A 77 -9.90 11.23 9.58
C ALA A 77 -11.34 11.20 9.02
N GLU A 78 -12.11 12.28 9.16
CA GLU A 78 -13.55 12.30 8.87
C GLU A 78 -13.89 12.71 7.42
N LYS A 79 -13.00 13.44 6.73
CA LYS A 79 -13.27 13.99 5.39
C LYS A 79 -12.34 13.43 4.33
N GLU A 80 -11.05 13.67 4.45
CA GLU A 80 -10.06 13.30 3.43
C GLU A 80 -9.97 11.79 3.24
N LEU A 81 -9.70 11.05 4.31
CA LEU A 81 -9.44 9.62 4.24
C LEU A 81 -10.65 8.81 3.73
N PRO A 82 -11.91 9.10 4.14
CA PRO A 82 -13.10 8.47 3.56
C PRO A 82 -13.35 8.88 2.10
N PHE A 83 -13.10 10.14 1.74
CA PHE A 83 -13.32 10.64 0.38
C PHE A 83 -12.27 10.10 -0.60
N TRP A 84 -11.05 9.83 -0.13
CA TRP A 84 -9.97 9.23 -0.91
C TRP A 84 -10.35 7.89 -1.54
N LEU A 85 -11.22 7.09 -0.92
CA LEU A 85 -11.78 5.84 -1.49
C LEU A 85 -12.57 6.03 -2.80
N ARG A 86 -12.73 7.26 -3.27
CA ARG A 86 -13.36 7.55 -4.57
C ARG A 86 -12.36 7.72 -5.69
N TYR A 87 -11.09 8.00 -5.38
CA TYR A 87 -10.04 8.34 -6.34
C TYR A 87 -8.69 7.65 -6.05
N GLU A 88 -8.72 6.60 -5.23
CA GLU A 88 -7.52 5.91 -4.75
C GLU A 88 -6.72 5.27 -5.87
N ARG A 89 -5.42 5.54 -5.89
CA ARG A 89 -4.46 4.99 -6.85
C ARG A 89 -3.33 4.28 -6.14
N GLY A 90 -3.65 3.10 -5.61
CA GLY A 90 -2.72 2.30 -4.82
C GLY A 90 -3.38 1.94 -3.51
N GLY A 91 -2.69 2.11 -2.39
CA GLY A 91 -3.25 1.97 -1.07
C GLY A 91 -2.87 0.66 -0.40
N GLY A 92 -2.01 0.76 0.61
CA GLY A 92 -1.73 -0.35 1.52
C GLY A 92 -3.01 -0.87 2.19
N GLY A 93 -3.05 -2.18 2.48
CA GLY A 93 -4.23 -2.84 3.04
C GLY A 93 -4.71 -2.23 4.36
N SER A 94 -3.79 -1.75 5.21
CA SER A 94 -4.11 -1.09 6.48
C SER A 94 -4.77 0.28 6.26
N LEU A 95 -4.23 1.06 5.32
CA LEU A 95 -4.78 2.37 4.94
C LEU A 95 -6.21 2.24 4.37
N LEU A 96 -6.42 1.30 3.44
CA LEU A 96 -7.75 1.01 2.88
C LEU A 96 -8.75 0.54 3.94
N LYS A 97 -8.32 -0.31 4.89
CA LYS A 97 -9.18 -0.75 6.00
C LYS A 97 -9.55 0.41 6.91
N ALA A 98 -8.60 1.29 7.23
CA ALA A 98 -8.87 2.48 8.05
C ALA A 98 -9.87 3.41 7.36
N ALA A 99 -9.63 3.73 6.08
CA ALA A 99 -10.54 4.55 5.29
C ALA A 99 -11.96 3.95 5.22
N ARG A 100 -12.09 2.64 5.00
CA ARG A 100 -13.39 1.95 4.95
C ARG A 100 -14.07 1.89 6.31
N SER A 101 -13.31 1.69 7.39
CA SER A 101 -13.85 1.71 8.76
C SER A 101 -14.48 3.06 9.06
N ILE A 102 -13.77 4.16 8.76
CA ILE A 102 -14.29 5.49 9.03
C ILE A 102 -15.42 5.85 8.05
N SER A 103 -15.29 5.51 6.77
CA SER A 103 -16.33 5.78 5.78
C SER A 103 -17.67 5.10 6.12
N ASN A 104 -17.62 3.79 6.41
CA ASN A 104 -18.82 2.96 6.58
C ASN A 104 -19.36 2.94 8.02
N LYS A 105 -18.46 2.90 9.02
CA LYS A 105 -18.84 2.75 10.44
C LYS A 105 -18.67 4.03 11.26
N LYS A 106 -18.04 5.08 10.71
CA LYS A 106 -17.70 6.33 11.44
C LYS A 106 -16.83 6.10 12.69
N VAL A 107 -15.99 5.06 12.65
CA VAL A 107 -15.13 4.66 13.77
C VAL A 107 -13.69 4.46 13.30
N LEU A 108 -12.73 4.94 14.10
CA LEU A 108 -11.29 4.73 13.88
C LEU A 108 -10.97 3.23 13.92
N LEU A 109 -10.02 2.79 13.10
CA LEU A 109 -9.77 1.35 12.92
C LEU A 109 -9.39 0.64 14.23
N TRP A 110 -8.67 1.32 15.13
CA TRP A 110 -8.28 0.79 16.43
C TRP A 110 -9.43 0.64 17.44
N ARG A 111 -10.59 1.29 17.19
CA ARG A 111 -11.84 1.13 17.96
C ARG A 111 -12.85 0.20 17.27
N SER A 112 -12.47 -0.46 16.18
CA SER A 112 -13.36 -1.30 15.37
C SER A 112 -13.18 -2.79 15.66
N ASP A 113 -14.04 -3.64 15.08
CA ASP A 113 -13.88 -5.10 15.19
C ASP A 113 -12.54 -5.63 14.61
N PHE A 114 -11.79 -4.80 13.88
CA PHE A 114 -10.50 -5.14 13.28
C PHE A 114 -9.28 -4.70 14.11
N THR A 115 -9.46 -4.33 15.39
CA THR A 115 -8.37 -3.84 16.26
C THR A 115 -7.12 -4.73 16.28
N LYS A 116 -7.27 -6.07 16.31
CA LYS A 116 -6.12 -7.00 16.25
C LYS A 116 -5.32 -6.86 14.94
N GLY A 117 -6.02 -6.66 13.81
CA GLY A 117 -5.38 -6.44 12.52
C GLY A 117 -4.68 -5.07 12.44
N TYR A 118 -5.24 -4.07 13.12
CA TYR A 118 -4.65 -2.73 13.24
C TYR A 118 -3.30 -2.76 13.98
N PHE A 119 -3.18 -3.49 15.09
CA PHE A 119 -1.90 -3.57 15.82
C PHE A 119 -0.80 -4.33 15.08
N ASN A 120 -1.16 -5.13 14.07
CA ASN A 120 -0.22 -5.77 13.14
C ASN A 120 0.14 -4.89 11.92
N ALA A 121 -0.45 -3.69 11.80
CA ALA A 121 -0.20 -2.78 10.67
C ALA A 121 1.10 -1.99 10.85
N GLY A 122 2.23 -2.56 10.43
CA GLY A 122 3.57 -1.94 10.45
C GLY A 122 4.05 -1.34 9.13
N GLY A 123 3.14 -1.11 8.19
CA GLY A 123 3.45 -0.57 6.87
C GLY A 123 3.98 0.88 6.89
N ASN A 124 4.63 1.27 5.80
CA ASN A 124 5.14 2.63 5.55
C ASN A 124 4.07 3.67 5.19
N GLY A 125 2.81 3.24 5.05
CA GLY A 125 1.71 4.12 4.64
C GLY A 125 1.51 5.34 5.54
N ALA A 126 1.91 5.26 6.82
CA ALA A 126 1.98 6.42 7.72
C ALA A 126 3.15 7.34 7.39
N ALA A 127 4.37 6.79 7.25
CA ALA A 127 5.58 7.57 6.99
C ALA A 127 5.51 8.36 5.67
N MET A 128 4.93 7.79 4.61
CA MET A 128 4.90 8.39 3.27
C MET A 128 4.20 9.77 3.22
N ARG A 129 3.33 10.08 4.20
CA ARG A 129 2.50 11.29 4.22
C ARG A 129 2.82 12.30 5.32
N ILE A 130 3.94 12.13 6.03
CA ILE A 130 4.30 12.98 7.19
C ILE A 130 4.86 14.36 6.82
N LEU A 131 5.45 14.49 5.63
CA LEU A 131 6.12 15.72 5.18
C LEU A 131 5.35 17.04 5.44
N PRO A 132 4.01 17.13 5.24
CA PRO A 132 3.27 18.36 5.47
C PRO A 132 3.29 18.85 6.92
N HIS A 133 3.33 17.93 7.91
CA HIS A 133 3.43 18.29 9.33
C HIS A 133 4.73 19.05 9.62
N VAL A 134 5.83 18.61 9.01
CA VAL A 134 7.15 19.24 9.18
C VAL A 134 7.17 20.63 8.53
N ILE A 135 6.62 20.76 7.33
CA ILE A 135 6.56 22.06 6.62
C ILE A 135 5.67 23.05 7.40
N ALA A 136 4.51 22.61 7.88
CA ALA A 136 3.62 23.47 8.67
C ALA A 136 4.21 23.86 10.03
N GLY A 137 5.12 23.04 10.55
CA GLY A 137 5.89 23.28 11.76
C GLY A 137 7.20 24.04 11.55
N ALA A 138 7.50 24.53 10.33
CA ALA A 138 8.81 25.12 10.00
C ALA A 138 9.24 26.26 10.94
N ASN A 139 8.29 27.12 11.31
CA ASN A 139 8.53 28.27 12.20
C ASN A 139 8.45 27.89 13.70
N LYS A 140 8.20 26.62 14.03
CA LYS A 140 8.12 26.12 15.42
C LYS A 140 9.46 25.50 15.82
N ALA A 141 9.95 25.87 16.99
CA ALA A 141 11.15 25.26 17.57
C ALA A 141 10.90 23.88 18.22
N ASP A 142 9.63 23.58 18.55
CA ASP A 142 9.28 22.42 19.35
C ASP A 142 9.17 21.13 18.52
N VAL A 143 10.25 20.33 18.55
CA VAL A 143 10.29 19.00 17.94
C VAL A 143 9.37 18.01 18.65
N SER A 144 9.15 18.14 19.95
CA SER A 144 8.25 17.25 20.69
C SER A 144 6.80 17.43 20.25
N ALA A 145 6.35 18.67 20.04
CA ALA A 145 5.02 18.94 19.48
C ALA A 145 4.85 18.33 18.07
N LEU A 146 5.88 18.43 17.21
CA LEU A 146 5.87 17.76 15.91
C LEU A 146 5.72 16.24 16.05
N MET A 147 6.46 15.60 16.98
CA MET A 147 6.34 14.15 17.18
C MET A 147 4.95 13.74 17.66
N VAL A 148 4.29 14.54 18.50
CA VAL A 148 2.91 14.30 18.92
C VAL A 148 1.96 14.30 17.71
N ASP A 149 2.06 15.30 16.83
CA ASP A 149 1.22 15.36 15.61
C ASP A 149 1.47 14.16 14.68
N VAL A 150 2.73 13.73 14.54
CA VAL A 150 3.11 12.56 13.72
C VAL A 150 2.59 11.25 14.30
N ILE A 151 2.62 11.09 15.63
CA ILE A 151 2.04 9.93 16.31
C ILE A 151 0.52 9.91 16.12
N LYS A 152 -0.16 11.06 16.26
CA LYS A 152 -1.61 11.17 15.99
C LYS A 152 -1.95 10.78 14.55
N ASP A 153 -1.19 11.24 13.57
CA ASP A 153 -1.41 10.91 12.16
C ASP A 153 -1.27 9.40 11.94
N THR A 154 -0.24 8.81 12.55
CA THR A 154 0.04 7.37 12.46
C THR A 154 -1.13 6.56 13.04
N ILE A 155 -1.66 6.91 14.22
CA ILE A 155 -2.76 6.22 14.91
C ILE A 155 -4.02 6.08 14.05
N ILE A 156 -4.28 7.03 13.14
CA ILE A 156 -5.48 7.00 12.30
C ILE A 156 -5.52 5.74 11.43
N THR A 157 -4.36 5.18 11.06
CA THR A 157 -4.27 4.11 10.05
C THR A 157 -3.39 2.92 10.45
N HIS A 158 -2.39 3.10 11.30
CA HIS A 158 -1.36 2.09 11.61
C HIS A 158 -1.15 1.96 13.12
N GLY A 159 -1.10 0.71 13.60
CA GLY A 159 -1.01 0.41 15.02
C GLY A 159 0.31 -0.22 15.47
N HIS A 160 1.17 -0.68 14.56
CA HIS A 160 2.38 -1.42 14.93
C HIS A 160 3.57 -0.47 15.14
N PRO A 161 4.46 -0.70 16.13
CA PRO A 161 5.59 0.21 16.43
C PRO A 161 6.49 0.56 15.23
N ARG A 162 6.71 -0.39 14.31
CA ARG A 162 7.42 -0.15 13.03
C ARG A 162 6.88 1.02 12.21
N ALA A 163 5.57 1.24 12.18
CA ALA A 163 4.98 2.38 11.47
C ALA A 163 5.25 3.70 12.21
N PHE A 164 5.13 3.70 13.54
CA PHE A 164 5.37 4.87 14.39
C PHE A 164 6.82 5.33 14.36
N LEU A 165 7.75 4.41 14.59
CA LEU A 165 9.17 4.72 14.62
C LEU A 165 9.69 5.09 13.24
N GLY A 166 9.17 4.50 12.17
CA GLY A 166 9.42 4.97 10.80
C GLY A 166 8.95 6.41 10.59
N ALA A 167 7.68 6.70 10.88
CA ALA A 167 7.08 8.02 10.67
C ALA A 167 7.77 9.13 11.47
N THR A 168 8.03 8.91 12.76
CA THR A 168 8.70 9.88 13.65
C THR A 168 10.18 10.06 13.30
N CYS A 169 10.90 8.99 12.94
CA CYS A 169 12.28 9.08 12.45
C CYS A 169 12.37 9.91 11.16
N TYR A 170 11.45 9.70 10.21
CA TYR A 170 11.38 10.51 9.00
C TYR A 170 11.05 11.97 9.30
N ALA A 171 10.09 12.23 10.19
CA ALA A 171 9.76 13.59 10.64
C ALA A 171 10.97 14.29 11.23
N TYR A 172 11.73 13.60 12.10
CA TYR A 172 12.92 14.14 12.73
C TYR A 172 14.00 14.47 11.70
N ALA A 173 14.26 13.56 10.77
CA ALA A 173 15.23 13.76 9.70
C ALA A 173 14.88 14.96 8.81
N LEU A 174 13.62 15.09 8.39
CA LEU A 174 13.14 16.27 7.65
C LEU A 174 13.31 17.55 8.47
N ASN A 175 12.93 17.50 9.74
CA ASN A 175 12.99 18.63 10.66
C ASN A 175 14.44 19.08 10.92
N TYR A 176 15.38 18.14 10.97
CA TYR A 176 16.82 18.43 11.02
C TYR A 176 17.30 19.10 9.72
N LEU A 177 16.99 18.51 8.56
CA LEU A 177 17.40 19.05 7.26
C LEU A 177 16.80 20.43 6.97
N LEU A 178 15.57 20.69 7.42
CA LEU A 178 14.92 21.99 7.28
C LEU A 178 15.67 23.13 8.00
N ARG A 179 16.33 22.82 9.12
CA ARG A 179 17.12 23.79 9.90
C ARG A 179 18.58 23.85 9.47
N LYS A 180 18.97 23.05 8.48
CA LYS A 180 20.34 23.00 8.01
C LYS A 180 20.62 24.16 7.06
N ASP A 181 21.58 24.99 7.40
CA ASP A 181 22.04 26.14 6.62
C ASP A 181 23.39 25.91 5.92
N THR A 182 24.08 24.82 6.27
CA THR A 182 25.38 24.42 5.73
C THR A 182 25.28 23.16 4.88
N MET A 183 26.26 22.91 4.02
CA MET A 183 26.32 21.69 3.22
C MET A 183 26.25 20.45 4.11
N LEU A 184 25.49 19.44 3.69
CA LEU A 184 25.38 18.19 4.44
C LEU A 184 26.67 17.39 4.27
N GLU A 185 27.37 17.16 5.37
CA GLU A 185 28.56 16.32 5.38
C GLU A 185 28.20 14.86 5.21
N TYR A 186 29.18 14.09 4.73
CA TYR A 186 28.96 12.70 4.39
C TYR A 186 28.69 11.86 5.66
N GLY A 187 27.49 11.28 5.77
CA GLY A 187 27.05 10.54 6.96
C GLY A 187 26.51 11.41 8.11
N GLU A 188 26.46 12.72 7.94
CA GLU A 188 25.97 13.68 8.95
C GLU A 188 24.50 13.42 9.31
N LEU A 189 23.64 13.29 8.31
CA LEU A 189 22.20 13.07 8.52
C LEU A 189 21.93 11.83 9.38
N VAL A 190 22.64 10.73 9.12
CA VAL A 190 22.49 9.48 9.88
C VAL A 190 22.95 9.67 11.32
N SER A 191 24.06 10.37 11.52
CA SER A 191 24.57 10.68 12.87
C SER A 191 23.59 11.56 13.64
N ALA A 192 23.05 12.61 13.01
CA ALA A 192 22.05 13.48 13.61
C ALA A 192 20.77 12.74 14.01
N VAL A 193 20.33 11.75 13.20
CA VAL A 193 19.17 10.90 13.53
C VAL A 193 19.49 9.98 14.72
N ILE A 194 20.68 9.40 14.80
CA ILE A 194 21.11 8.58 15.95
C ILE A 194 21.15 9.41 17.23
N ASP A 195 21.74 10.60 17.17
CA ASP A 195 21.83 11.53 18.32
C ASP A 195 20.44 12.01 18.75
N GLY A 196 19.54 12.18 17.77
CA GLY A 196 18.15 12.56 17.95
C GLY A 196 17.21 11.49 18.49
N GLN A 197 17.69 10.26 18.76
CA GLN A 197 16.84 9.12 19.11
C GLN A 197 15.88 9.40 20.27
N GLN A 198 16.29 10.18 21.27
CA GLN A 198 15.45 10.50 22.42
C GLN A 198 14.25 11.37 22.06
N SER A 199 14.28 12.05 20.90
CA SER A 199 13.16 12.86 20.40
C SER A 199 12.17 12.03 19.59
N TRP A 200 12.65 11.22 18.64
CA TRP A 200 11.77 10.52 17.70
C TRP A 200 11.36 9.11 18.16
N SER A 201 12.11 8.48 19.05
CA SER A 201 11.82 7.11 19.50
C SER A 201 11.09 7.03 20.84
N THR A 202 10.70 8.17 21.43
CA THR A 202 10.00 8.22 22.72
C THR A 202 8.68 7.47 22.64
N TYR A 203 8.44 6.61 23.63
CA TYR A 203 7.16 5.92 23.75
C TYR A 203 6.01 6.92 24.01
N PRO A 204 4.82 6.76 23.39
CA PRO A 204 3.68 7.65 23.58
C PRO A 204 3.27 7.76 25.07
N LYS A 205 3.09 8.99 25.56
CA LYS A 205 2.70 9.25 26.97
C LYS A 205 1.19 9.13 27.16
N SER A 206 0.77 8.70 28.36
CA SER A 206 -0.66 8.54 28.71
C SER A 206 -1.47 9.82 28.68
N GLY A 207 -0.85 10.98 28.94
CA GLY A 207 -1.53 12.28 28.91
C GLY A 207 -2.16 12.61 27.55
N ASP A 208 -1.47 12.27 26.46
CA ASP A 208 -1.91 12.58 25.09
C ASP A 208 -2.63 11.39 24.43
N PHE A 209 -2.32 10.17 24.84
CA PHE A 209 -2.72 8.93 24.14
C PHE A 209 -3.42 7.90 25.03
N GLY A 210 -3.95 8.30 26.19
CA GLY A 210 -4.52 7.39 27.19
C GLY A 210 -5.57 6.41 26.64
N ASP A 211 -6.55 6.90 25.88
CA ASP A 211 -7.60 6.06 25.27
C ASP A 211 -7.01 4.97 24.36
N TRP A 212 -6.04 5.35 23.54
CA TRP A 212 -5.41 4.44 22.59
C TRP A 212 -4.52 3.42 23.31
N LEU A 213 -3.75 3.85 24.32
CA LEU A 213 -2.91 2.98 25.13
C LEU A 213 -3.73 1.95 25.94
N ASN A 214 -4.93 2.33 26.39
CA ASN A 214 -5.85 1.37 27.01
C ASN A 214 -6.24 0.25 26.04
N VAL A 215 -6.53 0.60 24.77
CA VAL A 215 -6.84 -0.38 23.72
C VAL A 215 -5.61 -1.21 23.34
N VAL A 216 -4.41 -0.63 23.33
CA VAL A 216 -3.15 -1.35 23.13
C VAL A 216 -3.03 -2.48 24.14
N ASN A 217 -3.14 -2.16 25.43
CA ASN A 217 -2.99 -3.14 26.52
C ASN A 217 -4.02 -4.28 26.44
N GLN A 218 -5.21 -4.00 25.91
CA GLN A 218 -6.29 -4.97 25.83
C GLN A 218 -6.25 -5.84 24.56
N TYR A 219 -5.79 -5.29 23.42
CA TYR A 219 -6.04 -5.91 22.11
C TYR A 219 -4.81 -6.06 21.20
N SER A 220 -3.62 -5.59 21.58
CA SER A 220 -2.40 -5.76 20.77
C SER A 220 -2.09 -7.24 20.52
N GLY A 221 -2.30 -8.11 21.51
CA GLY A 221 -1.93 -9.51 21.47
C GLY A 221 -0.43 -9.78 21.68
N PHE A 222 0.35 -8.75 22.05
CA PHE A 222 1.77 -8.83 22.39
C PHE A 222 2.17 -7.71 23.36
N ASN A 223 3.33 -7.84 24.01
CA ASN A 223 3.87 -6.79 24.86
C ASN A 223 4.31 -5.60 24.00
N TYR A 224 3.46 -4.57 23.94
CA TYR A 224 3.65 -3.45 23.01
C TYR A 224 4.87 -2.58 23.35
N ILE A 225 5.19 -2.45 24.64
CA ILE A 225 6.38 -1.70 25.10
C ILE A 225 7.64 -2.45 24.68
N GLU A 226 7.67 -3.76 24.88
CA GLU A 226 8.80 -4.59 24.46
C GLU A 226 8.97 -4.58 22.94
N GLU A 227 7.89 -4.69 22.16
CA GLU A 227 7.96 -4.60 20.70
C GLU A 227 8.44 -3.21 20.23
N TRP A 228 8.00 -2.14 20.89
CA TRP A 228 8.50 -0.79 20.62
C TRP A 228 10.02 -0.69 20.82
N GLU A 229 10.50 -1.23 21.94
CA GLU A 229 11.92 -1.26 22.28
C GLU A 229 12.75 -2.15 21.35
N ASN A 230 12.20 -3.28 20.91
CA ASN A 230 12.81 -4.17 19.92
C ASN A 230 12.99 -3.45 18.58
N VAL A 231 11.94 -2.79 18.09
CA VAL A 231 11.99 -2.04 16.83
C VAL A 231 12.96 -0.85 16.96
N ARG A 232 12.91 -0.09 18.06
CA ARG A 232 13.86 1.01 18.30
C ARG A 232 15.30 0.51 18.25
N THR A 233 15.61 -0.53 19.01
CA THR A 233 16.95 -1.12 19.07
C THR A 233 17.41 -1.63 17.71
N HIS A 234 16.51 -2.26 16.95
CA HIS A 234 16.80 -2.70 15.59
C HIS A 234 17.11 -1.53 14.66
N MET A 235 16.28 -0.47 14.67
CA MET A 235 16.51 0.73 13.87
C MET A 235 17.85 1.39 14.20
N LEU A 236 18.21 1.51 15.48
CA LEU A 236 19.50 2.08 15.90
C LEU A 236 20.68 1.24 15.38
N ARG A 237 20.61 -0.09 15.47
CA ARG A 237 21.64 -0.98 14.90
C ARG A 237 21.78 -0.79 13.39
N GLN A 238 20.66 -0.64 12.68
CA GLN A 238 20.68 -0.40 11.23
C GLN A 238 21.22 0.99 10.87
N LEU A 239 20.88 2.03 11.64
CA LEU A 239 21.46 3.36 11.48
C LEU A 239 22.98 3.34 11.69
N GLU A 240 23.45 2.63 12.71
CA GLU A 240 24.89 2.43 12.95
C GLU A 240 25.57 1.68 11.80
N PHE A 241 24.91 0.63 11.30
CA PHE A 241 25.38 -0.08 10.11
C PHE A 241 25.44 0.83 8.88
N ILE A 242 24.44 1.70 8.66
CA ILE A 242 24.43 2.70 7.59
C ILE A 242 25.59 3.67 7.77
N ARG A 243 25.76 4.24 8.97
CA ARG A 243 26.85 5.19 9.30
C ARG A 243 28.22 4.59 9.03
N ALA A 244 28.46 3.38 9.51
CA ALA A 244 29.72 2.66 9.29
C ALA A 244 29.94 2.28 7.81
N SER A 245 28.85 1.96 7.10
CA SER A 245 28.92 1.61 5.68
C SER A 245 29.25 2.82 4.83
N LEU A 246 28.57 3.95 5.05
CA LEU A 246 28.85 5.22 4.42
C LEU A 246 30.35 5.53 4.53
N ASN A 247 30.98 5.44 5.71
CA ASN A 247 32.41 5.76 5.88
C ASN A 247 33.38 4.98 4.96
N LYS A 248 32.93 3.89 4.31
CA LYS A 248 33.72 3.13 3.31
C LYS A 248 33.74 3.78 1.91
N GLY A 249 33.00 4.87 1.71
CA GLY A 249 33.02 5.71 0.50
C GLY A 249 32.41 5.06 -0.75
N LEU A 250 32.97 5.39 -1.92
CA LEU A 250 32.39 5.10 -3.25
C LEU A 250 32.29 3.60 -3.62
N MET A 251 32.88 2.69 -2.84
CA MET A 251 32.82 1.23 -3.06
C MET A 251 31.50 0.59 -2.57
N LEU A 252 30.53 1.38 -2.12
CA LEU A 252 29.23 0.92 -1.63
C LEU A 252 28.29 0.50 -2.75
N ASP A 253 27.93 -0.78 -2.75
CA ASP A 253 26.89 -1.36 -3.58
C ASP A 253 25.49 -1.11 -2.96
N ASP A 254 24.68 -0.30 -3.65
CA ASP A 254 23.31 0.02 -3.20
C ASP A 254 22.41 -1.20 -3.13
N PHE A 255 22.55 -2.14 -4.08
CA PHE A 255 21.73 -3.34 -4.08
C PHE A 255 22.00 -4.17 -2.83
N LYS A 256 23.28 -4.33 -2.47
CA LYS A 256 23.67 -5.03 -1.24
C LYS A 256 23.16 -4.29 0.00
N MET A 257 23.34 -2.98 0.08
CA MET A 257 22.86 -2.18 1.20
C MET A 257 21.34 -2.28 1.39
N LEU A 258 20.57 -2.09 0.31
CA LEU A 258 19.12 -2.19 0.34
C LEU A 258 18.65 -3.62 0.67
N THR A 259 19.40 -4.64 0.26
CA THR A 259 19.14 -6.03 0.66
C THR A 259 19.29 -6.24 2.16
N GLU A 260 20.39 -5.77 2.75
CA GLU A 260 20.64 -5.88 4.19
C GLU A 260 19.62 -5.10 5.02
N LEU A 261 19.14 -3.97 4.50
CA LEU A 261 18.05 -3.20 5.11
C LEU A 261 16.67 -3.86 4.95
N GLY A 262 16.55 -4.94 4.17
CA GLY A 262 15.32 -5.69 4.01
C GLY A 262 14.40 -5.22 2.88
N CYS A 263 14.85 -4.33 2.00
CA CYS A 263 14.04 -3.73 0.93
C CYS A 263 13.56 -4.75 -0.11
N PHE A 264 14.19 -5.91 -0.23
CA PHE A 264 13.79 -6.96 -1.18
C PHE A 264 13.10 -8.16 -0.52
N SER A 265 12.86 -8.09 0.80
CA SER A 265 12.30 -9.17 1.60
C SER A 265 10.76 -9.08 1.74
N SER A 266 10.16 -9.93 2.58
CA SER A 266 8.73 -9.85 2.92
C SER A 266 8.35 -8.57 3.68
N VAL A 267 9.32 -7.86 4.28
CA VAL A 267 9.08 -6.63 5.04
C VAL A 267 9.37 -5.35 4.25
N ARG A 268 9.49 -5.44 2.91
CA ARG A 268 9.87 -4.31 2.03
C ARG A 268 9.03 -3.03 2.20
N GLY A 269 7.74 -3.17 2.53
CA GLY A 269 6.81 -2.05 2.70
C GLY A 269 6.58 -1.66 4.16
N ALA A 270 7.51 -1.99 5.05
CA ALA A 270 7.41 -1.61 6.46
C ALA A 270 8.02 -0.23 6.73
N GLY A 271 7.43 0.50 7.68
CA GLY A 271 7.79 1.90 7.93
C GLY A 271 9.26 2.13 8.28
N ASP A 272 9.81 1.31 9.17
CA ASP A 272 11.22 1.35 9.56
C ASP A 272 12.17 1.05 8.38
N VAL A 273 11.90 -0.01 7.61
CA VAL A 273 12.72 -0.43 6.44
C VAL A 273 12.78 0.68 5.39
N THR A 274 11.62 1.22 5.02
CA THR A 274 11.53 2.28 4.01
C THR A 274 12.28 3.54 4.44
N VAL A 275 12.16 3.94 5.71
CA VAL A 275 12.81 5.16 6.21
C VAL A 275 14.32 4.96 6.36
N LEU A 276 14.78 3.81 6.86
CA LEU A 276 16.21 3.49 6.93
C LEU A 276 16.87 3.50 5.54
N ALA A 277 16.21 2.89 4.55
CA ALA A 277 16.67 2.91 3.16
C ALA A 277 16.74 4.34 2.60
N SER A 278 15.72 5.15 2.89
CA SER A 278 15.66 6.53 2.42
C SER A 278 16.72 7.43 3.06
N LEU A 279 17.02 7.24 4.35
CA LEU A 279 18.10 7.94 5.05
C LEU A 279 19.47 7.60 4.45
N TYR A 280 19.71 6.32 4.18
CA TYR A 280 20.94 5.87 3.50
C TYR A 280 21.08 6.54 2.12
N LEU A 281 20.04 6.47 1.29
CA LEU A 281 20.07 7.01 -0.07
C LEU A 281 20.20 8.53 -0.08
N ALA A 282 19.45 9.25 0.76
CA ALA A 282 19.55 10.69 0.89
C ALA A 282 20.95 11.12 1.35
N SER A 283 21.54 10.39 2.31
CA SER A 283 22.89 10.68 2.81
C SER A 283 23.97 10.41 1.76
N LYS A 284 23.86 9.31 1.00
CA LYS A 284 24.81 8.95 -0.06
C LYS A 284 24.73 9.91 -1.25
N TYR A 285 23.53 10.36 -1.60
CA TYR A 285 23.26 11.13 -2.83
C TYR A 285 22.90 12.59 -2.58
N ALA A 286 23.19 13.15 -1.40
CA ALA A 286 22.94 14.57 -1.10
C ALA A 286 23.55 15.52 -2.15
N ALA A 287 24.75 15.21 -2.64
CA ALA A 287 25.43 15.99 -3.68
C ALA A 287 24.89 15.74 -5.11
N ASN A 288 24.10 14.68 -5.33
CA ASN A 288 23.44 14.40 -6.61
C ASN A 288 22.00 13.89 -6.38
N PRO A 289 21.07 14.81 -6.06
CA PRO A 289 19.70 14.44 -5.73
C PRO A 289 18.96 13.70 -6.84
N VAL A 290 19.34 13.92 -8.10
CA VAL A 290 18.80 13.20 -9.27
C VAL A 290 19.07 11.70 -9.15
N LEU A 291 20.30 11.30 -8.80
CA LEU A 291 20.61 9.89 -8.54
C LEU A 291 19.91 9.37 -7.29
N GLY A 292 19.81 10.20 -6.25
CA GLY A 292 19.13 9.87 -5.00
C GLY A 292 17.66 9.49 -5.17
N ILE A 293 16.96 10.07 -6.15
CA ILE A 293 15.59 9.64 -6.51
C ILE A 293 15.59 8.47 -7.50
N ARG A 294 16.48 8.49 -8.50
CA ARG A 294 16.45 7.45 -9.56
C ARG A 294 16.79 6.06 -9.03
N ILE A 295 17.80 5.93 -8.19
CA ILE A 295 18.23 4.62 -7.69
C ILE A 295 17.10 3.88 -6.95
N PRO A 296 16.41 4.47 -5.96
CA PRO A 296 15.27 3.80 -5.36
C PRO A 296 14.10 3.58 -6.34
N ALA A 297 13.80 4.54 -7.21
CA ALA A 297 12.69 4.42 -8.17
C ALA A 297 12.84 3.23 -9.13
N PHE A 298 14.07 2.80 -9.41
CA PHE A 298 14.38 1.65 -10.29
C PHE A 298 14.92 0.43 -9.54
N SER A 299 14.82 0.39 -8.21
CA SER A 299 15.20 -0.75 -7.39
C SER A 299 14.12 -1.85 -7.42
N PHE A 300 13.96 -2.50 -8.58
CA PHE A 300 12.90 -3.49 -8.82
C PHE A 300 12.79 -4.53 -7.70
N ASN A 301 11.55 -4.86 -7.32
CA ASN A 301 11.18 -5.73 -6.20
C ASN A 301 11.29 -5.09 -4.80
N ALA A 302 11.72 -3.83 -4.70
CA ALA A 302 11.51 -3.01 -3.52
C ALA A 302 10.17 -2.26 -3.60
N ASP A 303 9.84 -1.56 -2.53
CA ASP A 303 8.77 -0.57 -2.47
C ASP A 303 9.28 0.74 -3.10
N THR A 304 9.30 0.77 -4.43
CA THR A 304 10.09 1.73 -5.22
C THR A 304 9.54 3.14 -5.19
N ASP A 305 8.22 3.32 -5.24
CA ASP A 305 7.55 4.60 -5.06
C ASP A 305 7.79 5.15 -3.66
N THR A 306 7.51 4.38 -2.61
CA THR A 306 7.59 4.94 -1.24
C THR A 306 9.02 5.30 -0.86
N ILE A 307 10.00 4.44 -1.18
CA ILE A 307 11.41 4.76 -0.89
C ILE A 307 11.86 5.98 -1.69
N ALA A 308 11.51 6.09 -2.98
CA ALA A 308 11.89 7.24 -3.79
C ALA A 308 11.18 8.53 -3.35
N SER A 309 9.92 8.43 -2.93
CA SER A 309 9.08 9.51 -2.39
C SER A 309 9.66 10.10 -1.10
N ILE A 310 9.98 9.25 -0.11
CA ILE A 310 10.59 9.66 1.16
C ILE A 310 12.01 10.20 0.92
N THR A 311 12.82 9.53 0.10
CA THR A 311 14.17 10.02 -0.28
C THR A 311 14.09 11.39 -0.96
N GLY A 312 13.15 11.57 -1.89
CA GLY A 312 12.89 12.85 -2.54
C GLY A 312 12.43 13.92 -1.56
N GLY A 313 11.63 13.57 -0.55
CA GLY A 313 11.26 14.48 0.54
C GLY A 313 12.48 15.00 1.31
N LEU A 314 13.40 14.11 1.70
CA LEU A 314 14.65 14.46 2.39
C LEU A 314 15.54 15.37 1.51
N LEU A 315 15.79 14.96 0.27
CA LEU A 315 16.65 15.71 -0.66
C LEU A 315 16.03 17.06 -1.06
N GLY A 316 14.72 17.12 -1.23
CA GLY A 316 14.01 18.37 -1.49
C GLY A 316 14.02 19.32 -0.30
N MET A 317 13.98 18.80 0.92
CA MET A 317 14.13 19.60 2.14
C MET A 317 15.54 20.20 2.25
N LEU A 318 16.57 19.43 1.91
CA LEU A 318 17.97 19.86 1.96
C LEU A 318 18.34 20.83 0.81
N CYS A 319 18.00 20.47 -0.42
CA CYS A 319 18.55 21.13 -1.62
C CYS A 319 17.58 22.13 -2.27
N GLY A 320 16.37 22.29 -1.73
CA GLY A 320 15.30 23.08 -2.34
C GLY A 320 14.81 22.47 -3.65
N THR A 321 14.42 23.31 -4.62
CA THR A 321 13.83 22.87 -5.91
C THR A 321 14.70 23.12 -7.13
N ASN A 322 15.78 23.90 -7.00
CA ASN A 322 16.59 24.36 -8.14
C ASN A 322 17.29 23.23 -8.89
N TRP A 323 17.58 22.13 -8.22
CA TRP A 323 18.22 20.95 -8.81
C TRP A 323 17.27 20.10 -9.67
N ILE A 324 15.95 20.31 -9.57
CA ILE A 324 14.94 19.49 -10.25
C ILE A 324 15.07 19.67 -11.78
N PRO A 325 15.38 18.59 -12.53
CA PRO A 325 15.50 18.65 -13.99
C PRO A 325 14.20 19.08 -14.67
N ALA A 326 14.32 19.74 -15.84
CA ALA A 326 13.16 20.26 -16.56
C ALA A 326 12.17 19.15 -16.96
N GLU A 327 12.69 17.97 -17.32
CA GLU A 327 11.91 16.78 -17.67
C GLU A 327 11.08 16.22 -16.50
N TRP A 328 11.40 16.57 -15.26
CA TRP A 328 10.63 16.13 -14.08
C TRP A 328 9.54 17.14 -13.67
N ARG A 329 9.52 18.33 -14.27
CA ARG A 329 8.51 19.36 -14.00
C ARG A 329 7.13 19.04 -14.56
N VAL A 330 7.03 17.98 -15.38
CA VAL A 330 5.75 17.47 -15.90
C VAL A 330 5.05 16.51 -14.93
N VAL A 331 5.58 16.33 -13.72
CA VAL A 331 4.88 15.59 -12.64
C VAL A 331 3.48 16.19 -12.44
N GLN A 332 2.50 15.31 -12.23
CA GLN A 332 1.12 15.69 -11.99
C GLN A 332 1.03 16.71 -10.85
N ASP A 333 0.20 17.74 -11.04
CA ASP A 333 -0.09 18.75 -10.02
C ASP A 333 1.13 19.55 -9.53
N PHE A 334 2.14 19.75 -10.39
CA PHE A 334 3.35 20.54 -10.09
C PHE A 334 3.03 21.89 -9.40
N ASP A 335 2.16 22.71 -10.00
CA ASP A 335 1.79 24.01 -9.44
C ASP A 335 0.98 23.90 -8.14
N CYS A 336 0.15 22.86 -8.00
CA CYS A 336 -0.58 22.60 -6.77
C CYS A 336 0.38 22.26 -5.63
N LEU A 337 1.40 21.43 -5.88
CA LEU A 337 2.40 21.06 -4.87
C LEU A 337 3.19 22.27 -4.36
N ILE A 338 3.53 23.22 -5.23
CA ILE A 338 4.15 24.50 -4.85
C ILE A 338 3.18 25.30 -3.98
N ARG A 339 1.97 25.55 -4.48
CA ARG A 339 0.95 26.36 -3.81
C ARG A 339 0.58 25.80 -2.42
N MET A 340 0.46 24.48 -2.31
CA MET A 340 0.22 23.79 -1.04
C MET A 340 1.38 23.99 -0.06
N THR A 341 2.62 23.95 -0.55
CA THR A 341 3.81 24.21 0.28
C THR A 341 3.81 25.64 0.81
N GLU A 342 3.51 26.62 -0.04
CA GLU A 342 3.41 28.04 0.34
C GLU A 342 2.32 28.28 1.39
N LEU A 343 1.14 27.66 1.21
CA LEU A 343 0.05 27.72 2.18
C LEU A 343 0.43 27.09 3.52
N LEU A 344 1.17 25.97 3.53
CA LEU A 344 1.65 25.34 4.77
C LEU A 344 2.66 26.23 5.50
N LEU A 345 3.52 26.94 4.78
CA LEU A 345 4.51 27.87 5.35
C LEU A 345 3.90 29.18 5.87
N SER A 346 2.68 29.53 5.45
CA SER A 346 2.01 30.75 5.87
C SER A 346 1.67 30.75 7.37
N ASP A 347 1.85 31.90 8.04
CA ASP A 347 1.51 32.11 9.45
C ASP A 347 -0.02 32.08 9.68
N ASP A 348 -0.80 32.74 8.83
CA ASP A 348 -2.26 32.64 8.79
C ASP A 348 -2.73 31.87 7.54
N LYS A 349 -2.65 30.55 7.65
CA LYS A 349 -3.05 29.60 6.61
C LYS A 349 -4.48 29.86 6.12
N LYS A 350 -5.40 30.19 7.03
CA LYS A 350 -6.81 30.44 6.68
C LYS A 350 -6.98 31.73 5.90
N ALA A 351 -6.27 32.80 6.25
CA ALA A 351 -6.28 34.04 5.49
C ALA A 351 -5.62 33.87 4.12
N ALA A 352 -4.49 33.18 4.05
CA ALA A 352 -3.80 32.88 2.79
C ALA A 352 -4.71 32.07 1.85
N THR A 353 -5.40 31.05 2.35
CA THR A 353 -6.38 30.29 1.57
C THR A 353 -7.55 31.17 1.12
N ARG A 354 -8.10 32.03 1.99
CA ARG A 354 -9.18 32.95 1.59
C ARG A 354 -8.73 33.93 0.50
N ALA A 355 -7.52 34.46 0.58
CA ALA A 355 -6.96 35.34 -0.45
C ALA A 355 -6.83 34.60 -1.80
N GLU A 356 -6.30 33.39 -1.77
CA GLU A 356 -6.15 32.55 -2.97
C GLU A 356 -7.52 32.21 -3.60
N MET A 357 -8.49 31.79 -2.78
CA MET A 357 -9.85 31.50 -3.24
C MET A 357 -10.60 32.73 -3.75
N SER A 358 -10.22 33.94 -3.32
CA SER A 358 -10.83 35.19 -3.78
C SER A 358 -10.40 35.55 -5.20
N ASN A 359 -9.17 35.20 -5.59
CA ASN A 359 -8.66 35.37 -6.96
C ASN A 359 -9.39 34.47 -7.98
N HIS A 360 -10.16 33.48 -7.52
CA HIS A 360 -10.92 32.54 -8.36
C HIS A 360 -12.43 32.85 -8.45
N LYS A 361 -12.91 33.92 -7.79
CA LYS A 361 -14.33 34.31 -7.77
C LYS A 361 -14.91 34.74 -9.13
N GLY A 362 -14.11 34.80 -10.19
CA GLY A 362 -14.56 35.11 -11.55
C GLY A 362 -15.08 33.92 -12.38
N GLN A 363 -15.00 32.68 -11.89
CA GLN A 363 -15.39 31.47 -12.64
C GLN A 363 -16.24 30.49 -11.79
N GLU A 364 -17.45 30.88 -11.37
CA GLU A 364 -18.33 29.98 -10.61
C GLU A 364 -18.93 28.83 -11.45
N ASN A 365 -18.94 28.93 -12.78
CA ASN A 365 -19.49 27.88 -13.65
C ASN A 365 -18.64 26.60 -13.56
N GLY A 366 -19.23 25.52 -13.02
CA GLY A 366 -18.67 24.16 -13.04
C GLY A 366 -18.09 23.64 -11.72
N TRP A 367 -18.01 24.47 -10.67
CA TRP A 367 -17.59 24.01 -9.34
C TRP A 367 -18.73 23.33 -8.58
N ARG A 368 -18.43 22.22 -7.90
CA ARG A 368 -19.35 21.43 -7.09
C ARG A 368 -18.78 21.24 -5.69
N SER A 369 -19.65 21.18 -4.68
CA SER A 369 -19.24 20.91 -3.31
C SER A 369 -18.82 19.45 -3.13
N SER A 370 -17.75 19.22 -2.37
CA SER A 370 -17.31 17.89 -1.93
C SER A 370 -16.90 17.92 -0.45
N PRO A 371 -16.69 16.75 0.20
CA PRO A 371 -16.18 16.70 1.57
C PRO A 371 -14.82 17.37 1.78
N ILE A 372 -14.00 17.51 0.72
CA ILE A 372 -12.63 18.06 0.77
C ILE A 372 -12.52 19.49 0.21
N GLY A 373 -13.65 20.18 0.02
CA GLY A 373 -13.70 21.50 -0.61
C GLY A 373 -14.44 21.51 -1.94
N LYS A 374 -14.30 22.58 -2.72
CA LYS A 374 -14.91 22.66 -4.06
C LYS A 374 -14.11 21.85 -5.06
N ILE A 375 -14.78 21.17 -5.98
CA ILE A 375 -14.16 20.42 -7.09
C ILE A 375 -14.80 20.80 -8.43
N ARG A 376 -14.02 20.80 -9.50
CA ARG A 376 -14.46 21.09 -10.86
C ARG A 376 -14.18 19.90 -11.77
N PHE A 377 -15.15 19.52 -12.58
CA PHE A 377 -14.96 18.49 -13.61
C PHE A 377 -14.05 19.02 -14.73
N LEU A 378 -13.09 18.21 -15.18
CA LEU A 378 -12.21 18.55 -16.29
C LEU A 378 -12.60 17.78 -17.56
N ASP A 379 -12.48 16.46 -17.52
CA ASP A 379 -12.78 15.57 -18.63
C ASP A 379 -13.11 14.16 -18.14
N LEU A 380 -13.43 13.29 -19.10
CA LEU A 380 -13.84 11.91 -18.87
C LEU A 380 -13.11 11.00 -19.86
N ARG A 381 -12.66 9.84 -19.38
CA ARG A 381 -12.16 8.74 -20.21
C ARG A 381 -13.05 7.52 -20.07
N GLU A 382 -13.33 6.88 -21.21
CA GLU A 382 -14.19 5.71 -21.27
C GLU A 382 -13.37 4.44 -21.54
N TYR A 383 -13.65 3.39 -20.78
CA TYR A 383 -13.06 2.08 -20.95
C TYR A 383 -14.17 1.05 -21.13
N SER A 384 -14.34 0.57 -22.36
CA SER A 384 -15.32 -0.47 -22.67
C SER A 384 -14.91 -1.81 -22.05
N VAL A 385 -15.81 -2.41 -21.28
CA VAL A 385 -15.64 -3.74 -20.68
C VAL A 385 -16.81 -4.64 -21.07
N LYS A 386 -16.68 -5.96 -20.86
CA LYS A 386 -17.72 -6.92 -21.30
C LYS A 386 -19.12 -6.64 -20.73
N CYS A 387 -19.21 -6.08 -19.53
CA CYS A 387 -20.46 -5.85 -18.81
C CYS A 387 -20.97 -4.40 -18.86
N GLY A 388 -20.30 -3.49 -19.57
CA GLY A 388 -20.64 -2.07 -19.60
C GLY A 388 -19.45 -1.18 -19.92
N THR A 389 -19.50 0.06 -19.44
CA THR A 389 -18.45 1.06 -19.64
C THR A 389 -17.96 1.56 -18.29
N ILE A 390 -16.65 1.64 -18.11
CA ILE A 390 -16.05 2.33 -16.97
C ILE A 390 -15.71 3.75 -17.39
N LEU A 391 -16.23 4.68 -16.61
CA LEU A 391 -16.01 6.11 -16.75
C LEU A 391 -15.00 6.54 -15.70
N ILE A 392 -13.84 7.04 -16.14
CA ILE A 392 -12.85 7.68 -15.27
C ILE A 392 -12.96 9.19 -15.47
N GLU A 393 -13.62 9.84 -14.52
CA GLU A 393 -13.80 11.29 -14.51
C GLU A 393 -12.59 11.95 -13.85
N ARG A 394 -11.99 12.92 -14.54
CA ARG A 394 -10.91 13.74 -14.00
C ARG A 394 -11.50 15.01 -13.39
N TRP A 395 -11.16 15.28 -12.14
CA TRP A 395 -11.63 16.43 -11.39
C TRP A 395 -10.45 17.22 -10.84
N GLN A 396 -10.64 18.51 -10.62
CA GLN A 396 -9.66 19.40 -9.99
C GLN A 396 -10.23 19.95 -8.68
N THR A 397 -9.46 19.90 -7.59
CA THR A 397 -9.83 20.57 -6.33
C THR A 397 -9.61 22.09 -6.43
N ASP A 398 -10.22 22.84 -5.53
CA ASP A 398 -10.01 24.29 -5.40
C ASP A 398 -8.55 24.69 -5.12
N LEU A 399 -7.79 23.79 -4.50
CA LEU A 399 -6.34 23.93 -4.29
C LEU A 399 -5.50 23.38 -5.45
N GLY A 400 -6.14 22.92 -6.53
CA GLY A 400 -5.49 22.57 -7.79
C GLY A 400 -5.09 21.10 -7.95
N GLN A 401 -5.40 20.21 -6.99
CA GLN A 401 -5.10 18.79 -7.11
C GLN A 401 -6.01 18.14 -8.16
N THR A 402 -5.43 17.37 -9.07
CA THR A 402 -6.16 16.52 -10.00
C THR A 402 -6.47 15.16 -9.36
N ILE A 403 -7.73 14.75 -9.38
CA ILE A 403 -8.20 13.45 -8.85
C ILE A 403 -9.02 12.70 -9.89
N TYR A 404 -8.94 11.37 -9.87
CA TYR A 404 -9.55 10.49 -10.87
C TYR A 404 -10.62 9.62 -10.21
N MET A 405 -11.91 9.93 -10.46
CA MET A 405 -13.03 9.19 -9.88
C MET A 405 -13.62 8.21 -10.88
N LYS A 406 -13.83 6.96 -10.43
CA LYS A 406 -14.35 5.88 -11.27
C LYS A 406 -15.86 5.73 -11.09
N LYS A 407 -16.58 5.55 -12.20
CA LYS A 407 -18.00 5.16 -12.24
C LYS A 407 -18.17 4.00 -13.20
N PHE A 408 -19.04 3.07 -12.86
CA PHE A 408 -19.43 1.96 -13.74
C PHE A 408 -20.83 2.24 -14.31
N GLN A 409 -20.95 2.15 -15.62
CA GLN A 409 -22.22 2.20 -16.34
C GLN A 409 -22.49 0.81 -16.93
N PRO A 410 -23.47 0.05 -16.41
CA PRO A 410 -23.86 -1.23 -17.00
C PRO A 410 -24.31 -1.05 -18.44
N LEU A 411 -24.08 -2.06 -19.28
CA LEU A 411 -24.67 -2.09 -20.61
C LEU A 411 -26.21 -2.13 -20.46
N GLU A 412 -26.92 -1.11 -20.92
CA GLU A 412 -28.38 -1.18 -20.95
C GLU A 412 -28.78 -2.40 -21.79
N THR A 413 -29.50 -3.34 -21.17
CA THR A 413 -30.13 -4.41 -21.92
C THR A 413 -31.12 -3.72 -22.84
N ARG A 414 -30.87 -3.69 -24.15
CA ARG A 414 -31.90 -3.30 -25.13
C ARG A 414 -33.13 -4.14 -24.80
N THR A 415 -34.10 -3.55 -24.14
CA THR A 415 -35.48 -4.01 -24.12
C THR A 415 -35.90 -4.07 -25.58
N LEU A 416 -35.85 -5.26 -26.16
CA LEU A 416 -36.64 -5.60 -27.35
C LEU A 416 -38.11 -5.61 -26.93
N LEU A 417 -38.65 -4.41 -26.68
CA LEU A 417 -40.06 -4.13 -26.85
C LEU A 417 -40.30 -3.99 -28.36
N ASN A 418 -40.48 -5.12 -29.03
CA ASN A 418 -41.26 -5.17 -30.26
C ASN A 418 -42.49 -6.03 -29.98
N ARG A 419 -43.57 -5.37 -29.55
CA ARG A 419 -44.93 -5.86 -29.77
C ARG A 419 -45.28 -5.61 -31.24
N GLY A 420 -45.77 -6.66 -31.90
CA GLY A 420 -46.78 -6.53 -32.96
C GLY A 420 -46.40 -7.09 -34.32
N SER A 421 -47.11 -8.17 -34.72
CA SER A 421 -47.57 -8.51 -36.10
C SER A 421 -46.50 -8.77 -37.18
N GLU A 422 -46.51 -9.81 -38.01
CA GLU A 422 -47.50 -10.82 -38.41
C GLU A 422 -46.78 -11.90 -39.29
N ASN A 423 -47.25 -13.15 -39.21
CA ASN A 423 -47.42 -14.16 -40.27
C ASN A 423 -46.25 -14.90 -41.01
N LYS A 424 -46.35 -16.25 -40.87
CA LYS A 424 -46.04 -17.38 -41.81
C LYS A 424 -44.56 -17.68 -42.11
N CYS A 425 -44.05 -18.93 -42.15
CA CYS A 425 -44.57 -20.27 -42.48
C CYS A 425 -43.89 -21.32 -41.55
N LEU A 426 -44.60 -22.23 -40.89
CA LEU A 426 -45.06 -23.57 -41.31
C LEU A 426 -43.97 -24.63 -41.62
N ASN A 427 -44.15 -25.77 -40.92
CA ASN A 427 -43.67 -27.14 -41.13
C ASN A 427 -42.23 -27.46 -40.67
N MET A 428 -41.94 -28.55 -39.93
CA MET A 428 -42.70 -29.78 -39.71
C MET A 428 -42.20 -30.48 -38.42
N ARG A 429 -43.16 -31.05 -37.65
CA ARG A 429 -43.18 -32.37 -36.96
C ARG A 429 -41.84 -33.06 -36.68
N SER A 430 -41.53 -33.66 -35.55
CA SER A 430 -42.27 -34.40 -34.49
C SER A 430 -41.18 -34.92 -33.53
N GLY A 431 -41.33 -35.22 -32.25
CA GLY A 431 -42.43 -35.20 -31.31
C GLY A 431 -41.80 -35.14 -29.90
N ASN A 432 -42.41 -34.34 -29.03
CA ASN A 432 -43.23 -34.78 -27.90
C ASN A 432 -42.45 -35.53 -26.80
N MET A 433 -42.22 -34.84 -25.67
CA MET A 433 -43.13 -34.76 -24.50
C MET A 433 -42.89 -36.00 -23.61
N VAL A 434 -42.64 -35.91 -22.31
CA VAL A 434 -43.52 -35.32 -21.30
C VAL A 434 -42.75 -35.09 -20.00
N SER A 435 -42.99 -33.92 -19.43
CA SER A 435 -42.81 -33.47 -18.05
C SER A 435 -43.47 -34.37 -16.99
N LYS A 436 -42.93 -34.42 -15.76
CA LYS A 436 -43.82 -34.44 -14.59
C LYS A 436 -43.16 -33.85 -13.33
N ILE A 437 -43.74 -32.72 -12.94
CA ILE A 437 -43.65 -32.06 -11.64
C ILE A 437 -44.53 -32.84 -10.64
N LYS A 438 -44.11 -32.91 -9.35
CA LYS A 438 -44.95 -32.73 -8.13
C LYS A 438 -44.08 -32.86 -6.87
N GLN A 439 -43.96 -31.77 -6.08
CA GLN A 439 -44.62 -31.49 -4.77
C GLN A 439 -43.97 -32.20 -3.57
N GLN A 440 -43.22 -31.51 -2.69
CA GLN A 440 -43.61 -30.73 -1.49
C GLN A 440 -43.96 -31.57 -0.24
N SER A 441 -43.20 -31.45 0.86
CA SER A 441 -43.67 -31.13 2.24
C SER A 441 -42.68 -31.48 3.39
N THR A 442 -42.19 -30.43 4.06
CA THR A 442 -42.14 -30.13 5.52
C THR A 442 -42.31 -31.21 6.63
N LEU A 443 -41.38 -31.27 7.63
CA LEU A 443 -41.52 -30.87 9.07
C LEU A 443 -40.62 -31.62 10.10
N LYS A 444 -40.13 -30.84 11.11
CA LYS A 444 -39.74 -31.14 12.53
C LYS A 444 -38.43 -31.94 12.81
N GLN A 445 -37.39 -31.40 13.48
CA GLN A 445 -37.13 -30.93 14.87
C GLN A 445 -36.85 -32.01 15.96
N ILE A 446 -35.64 -31.89 16.54
CA ILE A 446 -35.17 -32.14 17.94
C ILE A 446 -34.80 -33.58 18.36
N ALA A 447 -33.51 -33.82 18.72
CA ALA A 447 -33.04 -33.99 20.11
C ALA A 447 -31.56 -34.46 20.19
N GLU A 448 -30.82 -33.86 21.11
CA GLU A 448 -29.45 -34.20 21.56
C GLU A 448 -29.41 -35.56 22.30
N ILE A 449 -28.21 -36.17 22.39
CA ILE A 449 -27.55 -36.57 23.65
C ILE A 449 -26.11 -37.01 23.33
N ASP A 450 -25.22 -36.56 24.19
CA ASP A 450 -23.77 -36.69 24.18
C ASP A 450 -23.28 -37.94 24.95
N PHE A 451 -21.98 -38.23 24.78
CA PHE A 451 -21.09 -39.00 25.67
C PHE A 451 -21.01 -40.55 25.62
N LEU A 452 -19.86 -41.05 25.12
CA LEU A 452 -18.92 -41.86 25.91
C LEU A 452 -17.57 -42.08 25.19
N GLN A 453 -16.50 -41.54 25.79
CA GLN A 453 -15.11 -41.92 25.52
C GLN A 453 -14.91 -43.43 25.75
N LYS A 454 -14.27 -44.09 24.78
CA LYS A 454 -13.43 -45.27 25.03
C LYS A 454 -12.10 -45.09 24.31
N SER A 455 -11.08 -44.91 25.13
CA SER A 455 -9.67 -45.11 24.85
C SER A 455 -9.44 -46.41 24.06
N ARG A 456 -8.91 -46.27 22.83
CA ARG A 456 -8.18 -47.33 22.14
C ARG A 456 -6.83 -46.75 21.74
N GLU A 457 -5.79 -47.17 22.45
CA GLU A 457 -4.43 -47.12 21.97
C GLU A 457 -4.37 -47.91 20.65
N VAL A 458 -4.33 -47.18 19.54
CA VAL A 458 -3.92 -47.74 18.25
C VAL A 458 -2.53 -47.19 18.03
N LYS A 459 -1.55 -48.11 17.90
CA LYS A 459 -0.20 -47.78 17.47
C LYS A 459 -0.27 -47.12 16.08
N ASN A 460 -0.40 -45.81 16.04
CA ASN A 460 -0.22 -45.03 14.81
C ASN A 460 1.25 -45.17 14.42
N HIS A 461 1.53 -45.94 13.37
CA HIS A 461 2.70 -45.67 12.56
C HIS A 461 2.44 -44.34 11.89
N GLU A 462 2.98 -43.25 12.44
CA GLU A 462 2.94 -41.94 11.77
C GLU A 462 3.64 -42.10 10.41
N ARG A 463 2.87 -42.06 9.33
CA ARG A 463 3.44 -42.02 7.97
C ARG A 463 4.21 -40.72 7.84
N GLN A 464 5.53 -40.82 7.71
CA GLN A 464 6.41 -39.66 7.62
C GLN A 464 6.89 -39.48 6.20
N PHE A 465 6.60 -38.31 5.63
CA PHE A 465 7.18 -37.90 4.36
C PHE A 465 8.55 -37.26 4.60
N THR A 466 9.62 -37.94 4.19
CA THR A 466 11.00 -37.47 4.40
C THR A 466 11.65 -37.14 3.07
N LEU A 467 12.00 -35.86 2.85
CA LEU A 467 12.78 -35.42 1.70
C LEU A 467 14.21 -35.06 2.12
N LYS A 468 15.19 -35.85 1.66
CA LYS A 468 16.61 -35.49 1.74
C LYS A 468 17.01 -34.71 0.50
N ALA A 469 18.04 -33.85 0.61
CA ALA A 469 18.55 -33.07 -0.53
C ALA A 469 18.93 -33.94 -1.73
N SER A 470 19.44 -35.15 -1.51
CA SER A 470 19.72 -36.14 -2.55
C SER A 470 18.45 -36.62 -3.26
N THR A 471 17.40 -36.94 -2.51
CA THR A 471 16.10 -37.41 -3.02
C THR A 471 15.39 -36.31 -3.82
N ILE A 472 15.49 -35.04 -3.40
CA ILE A 472 14.92 -33.91 -4.14
C ILE A 472 15.59 -33.77 -5.51
N LYS A 473 16.93 -33.88 -5.56
CA LYS A 473 17.68 -33.80 -6.82
C LYS A 473 17.30 -34.95 -7.76
N GLU A 474 17.23 -36.17 -7.23
CA GLU A 474 16.79 -37.35 -7.99
C GLU A 474 15.38 -37.21 -8.55
N LEU A 475 14.42 -36.68 -7.77
CA LEU A 475 13.05 -36.46 -8.23
C LEU A 475 12.97 -35.38 -9.32
N LEU A 476 13.73 -34.29 -9.19
CA LEU A 476 13.73 -33.20 -10.17
C LEU A 476 14.38 -33.57 -11.50
N ASP A 477 15.31 -34.54 -11.51
CA ASP A 477 15.95 -35.04 -12.72
C ASP A 477 15.02 -35.99 -13.53
N LYS A 478 13.92 -36.46 -12.93
CA LYS A 478 12.94 -37.35 -13.59
C LYS A 478 12.03 -36.57 -14.55
N PRO A 479 11.79 -37.07 -15.79
CA PRO A 479 10.94 -36.41 -16.77
C PRO A 479 9.50 -36.21 -16.30
N GLU A 480 9.01 -37.05 -15.38
CA GLU A 480 7.69 -36.96 -14.75
C GLU A 480 7.49 -35.66 -13.95
N PHE A 481 8.57 -35.04 -13.46
CA PHE A 481 8.56 -33.77 -12.72
C PHE A 481 8.86 -32.54 -13.59
N LYS A 482 9.06 -32.72 -14.91
CA LYS A 482 9.27 -31.62 -15.87
C LYS A 482 7.97 -30.95 -16.36
N GLY A 483 6.81 -31.42 -15.89
CA GLY A 483 5.49 -30.85 -16.21
C GLY A 483 5.07 -29.67 -15.31
N ASN A 484 4.05 -28.91 -15.74
CA ASN A 484 3.49 -27.76 -15.01
C ASN A 484 2.66 -28.18 -13.78
N ILE A 485 3.30 -28.74 -12.75
CA ILE A 485 2.68 -28.97 -11.45
C ILE A 485 3.16 -27.92 -10.44
N THR A 486 2.23 -27.32 -9.71
CA THR A 486 2.58 -26.35 -8.67
C THR A 486 2.97 -27.07 -7.39
N VAL A 487 3.90 -26.49 -6.62
CA VAL A 487 4.33 -27.00 -5.32
C VAL A 487 3.15 -27.26 -4.38
N GLY A 488 2.14 -26.38 -4.38
CA GLY A 488 0.93 -26.56 -3.57
C GLY A 488 0.09 -27.78 -3.97
N LYS A 489 0.08 -28.15 -5.26
CA LYS A 489 -0.61 -29.35 -5.75
C LYS A 489 0.14 -30.63 -5.33
N THR A 490 1.47 -30.59 -5.33
CA THR A 490 2.34 -31.66 -4.81
C THR A 490 2.09 -31.91 -3.32
N PHE A 491 2.00 -30.85 -2.49
CA PHE A 491 1.71 -31.01 -1.05
C PHE A 491 0.32 -31.63 -0.78
N LYS A 492 -0.69 -31.31 -1.59
CA LYS A 492 -2.02 -31.92 -1.47
C LYS A 492 -2.02 -33.41 -1.82
N ILE A 493 -1.19 -33.83 -2.78
CA ILE A 493 -1.00 -35.24 -3.13
C ILE A 493 -0.33 -35.99 -1.97
N ILE A 494 0.71 -35.40 -1.36
CA ILE A 494 1.40 -35.98 -0.20
C ILE A 494 0.44 -36.09 0.99
N GLN A 495 -0.34 -35.04 1.26
CA GLN A 495 -1.35 -35.03 2.32
C GLN A 495 -2.39 -36.14 2.11
N ALA A 496 -2.85 -36.35 0.88
CA ALA A 496 -3.82 -37.41 0.57
C ALA A 496 -3.30 -38.81 0.92
N PHE A 497 -1.99 -39.08 0.76
CA PHE A 497 -1.39 -40.37 1.15
C PHE A 497 -1.14 -40.54 2.65
N ILE A 498 -0.92 -39.42 3.36
CA ILE A 498 -0.73 -39.43 4.82
C ILE A 498 -2.07 -39.60 5.53
N GLU A 499 -3.12 -38.93 5.04
CA GLU A 499 -4.44 -38.88 5.68
C GLU A 499 -5.35 -40.05 5.27
N ASN A 500 -5.23 -40.56 4.04
CA ASN A 500 -6.09 -41.63 3.51
C ASN A 500 -5.27 -42.74 2.84
N ASP A 501 -5.82 -43.96 2.78
CA ASP A 501 -5.32 -45.05 1.94
C ASP A 501 -5.96 -45.02 0.54
N GLU A 502 -5.76 -43.90 -0.17
CA GLU A 502 -6.20 -43.75 -1.57
C GLU A 502 -5.22 -44.45 -2.54
N THR A 503 -5.75 -45.02 -3.64
CA THR A 503 -4.91 -45.67 -4.65
C THR A 503 -4.18 -44.63 -5.52
N ILE A 504 -3.04 -45.01 -6.11
CA ILE A 504 -2.25 -44.14 -7.00
C ILE A 504 -3.12 -43.61 -8.16
N ILE A 505 -4.00 -44.47 -8.70
CA ILE A 505 -4.90 -44.15 -9.82
C ILE A 505 -5.92 -43.09 -9.41
N ASP A 506 -6.49 -43.21 -8.21
CA ASP A 506 -7.52 -42.27 -7.73
C ASP A 506 -6.92 -40.88 -7.48
N ILE A 507 -5.73 -40.82 -6.88
CA ILE A 507 -5.00 -39.56 -6.64
C ILE A 507 -4.58 -38.93 -7.97
N ALA A 508 -4.05 -39.71 -8.91
CA ALA A 508 -3.64 -39.21 -10.21
C ALA A 508 -4.80 -38.59 -10.99
N LYS A 509 -5.98 -39.23 -10.96
CA LYS A 509 -7.22 -38.69 -11.56
C LYS A 509 -7.72 -37.46 -10.83
N ARG A 510 -7.79 -37.50 -9.49
CA ARG A 510 -8.30 -36.39 -8.65
C ARG A 510 -7.50 -35.12 -8.84
N PHE A 511 -6.19 -35.26 -8.98
CA PHE A 511 -5.30 -34.14 -9.17
C PHE A 511 -4.89 -33.94 -10.62
N ASP A 512 -5.39 -34.68 -11.62
CA ASP A 512 -4.98 -34.50 -13.02
C ASP A 512 -3.45 -34.44 -13.18
N VAL A 513 -2.77 -35.51 -12.75
CA VAL A 513 -1.31 -35.66 -12.78
C VAL A 513 -0.92 -37.06 -13.25
N ASN A 514 0.31 -37.22 -13.75
CA ASN A 514 0.81 -38.50 -14.24
C ASN A 514 0.91 -39.53 -13.09
N GLU A 515 0.34 -40.73 -13.27
CA GLU A 515 0.37 -41.82 -12.30
C GLU A 515 1.80 -42.18 -11.85
N LYS A 516 2.78 -42.17 -12.76
CA LYS A 516 4.19 -42.42 -12.44
C LYS A 516 4.79 -41.38 -11.50
N MET A 517 4.32 -40.13 -11.59
CA MET A 517 4.75 -39.06 -10.69
C MET A 517 4.23 -39.30 -9.26
N VAL A 518 2.97 -39.73 -9.16
CA VAL A 518 2.30 -40.04 -7.90
C VAL A 518 2.96 -41.26 -7.23
N GLU A 519 3.37 -42.25 -8.02
CA GLU A 519 4.14 -43.41 -7.56
C GLU A 519 5.49 -43.02 -6.95
N LEU A 520 6.26 -42.14 -7.62
CA LEU A 520 7.54 -41.63 -7.11
C LEU A 520 7.39 -40.84 -5.80
N LEU A 521 6.31 -40.07 -5.65
CA LEU A 521 6.00 -39.36 -4.40
C LEU A 521 5.64 -40.32 -3.27
N LYS A 522 4.89 -41.39 -3.56
CA LYS A 522 4.53 -42.42 -2.58
C LYS A 522 5.75 -43.14 -2.01
N MET A 523 6.78 -43.39 -2.83
CA MET A 523 8.05 -44.00 -2.37
C MET A 523 8.80 -43.15 -1.33
N CYS A 524 8.50 -41.86 -1.23
CA CYS A 524 9.12 -40.95 -0.27
C CYS A 524 8.35 -40.85 1.06
N ILE A 525 7.20 -41.54 1.17
CA ILE A 525 6.40 -41.66 2.39
C ILE A 525 6.80 -42.98 3.06
N LYS A 526 7.26 -42.93 4.31
CA LYS A 526 7.68 -44.09 5.10
C LYS A 526 6.73 -44.38 6.24
#